data_AF-A0AAR5PHD8-F1
#
_entry.id   AF-A0AAR5PHD8-F1
#
_cell.length_a   1.000
_cell.length_b   1.000
_cell.length_c   1.000
_cell.angle_alpha   90.00
_cell.angle_beta   90.00
_cell.angle_gamma   90.00
#
_symmetry.space_group_name_H-M   'P 1'
#
loop_
_entity.id
_entity.type
_entity.pdbx_description
1 polymer ?
#
loop_
_entity_poly.entity_id
_entity_poly.type
_entity_poly.pdbx_seq_one_letter_code
_entity_poly.pdbx_strand_id
1 'polypeptide(L)'
;MPPRLTPRKFFLAFLIIISVTLLVGSRLNFSYFSRSPQSAALEHEQETQTPKVQERREEIKEVLEREREDEGEEKGEPPEKPFFLRGGTRYPSKSKGPVRLFPEQADGDRVVDQLMYVPEDYEGFDTPEKTILLYSGFGSWGQSGGSGIFHSCPVNRCSLTGDRGRAVDADAILYRDHVSYPGVDRPANQVWILYHLECPYHTQSIKVPDSINWTATYRRDSDIVAPYERWTYFDPQVRQKAQNRTMRR
;
A
#
# COMPACT_ATOMS: atom_id res chain seq x y z
N MET A 1 -47.01 16.28 46.26
CA MET A 1 -45.58 16.63 46.08
C MET A 1 -44.93 15.55 45.23
N PRO A 2 -44.44 15.84 44.01
CA PRO A 2 -43.75 14.84 43.21
C PRO A 2 -42.31 14.63 43.71
N PRO A 3 -41.78 13.40 43.70
CA PRO A 3 -40.43 13.11 44.20
C PRO A 3 -39.36 13.72 43.29
N ARG A 4 -38.40 14.45 43.88
CA ARG A 4 -37.23 14.98 43.17
C ARG A 4 -36.26 13.83 42.86
N LEU A 5 -36.18 13.44 41.59
CA LEU A 5 -35.24 12.44 41.09
C LEU A 5 -33.85 13.07 40.94
N THR A 6 -32.85 12.49 41.61
CA THR A 6 -31.46 12.94 41.55
C THR A 6 -30.73 12.33 40.35
N PRO A 7 -29.72 13.01 39.76
CA PRO A 7 -29.02 12.56 38.55
C PRO A 7 -28.36 11.18 38.68
N ARG A 8 -27.99 10.76 39.90
CA ARG A 8 -27.51 9.40 40.19
C ARG A 8 -28.56 8.32 39.95
N LYS A 9 -29.84 8.60 40.19
CA LYS A 9 -30.94 7.67 39.94
C LYS A 9 -31.24 7.54 38.45
N PHE A 10 -31.05 8.61 37.67
CA PHE A 10 -31.13 8.56 36.21
C PHE A 10 -30.01 7.70 35.60
N PHE A 11 -28.78 7.86 36.09
CA PHE A 11 -27.64 7.10 35.57
C PHE A 11 -27.78 5.59 35.86
N LEU A 12 -28.22 5.23 37.07
CA LEU A 12 -28.52 3.83 37.43
C LEU A 12 -29.65 3.24 36.59
N ALA A 13 -30.72 3.99 36.34
CA ALA A 13 -31.81 3.52 35.47
C ALA A 13 -31.34 3.30 34.03
N PHE A 14 -30.48 4.18 33.51
CA PHE A 14 -29.95 4.07 32.14
C PHE A 14 -29.05 2.85 31.97
N LEU A 15 -28.19 2.55 32.95
CA LEU A 15 -27.34 1.34 32.93
C LEU A 15 -28.15 0.05 33.01
N ILE A 16 -29.24 0.02 33.77
CA ILE A 16 -30.15 -1.13 33.85
C ILE A 16 -30.88 -1.33 32.52
N ILE A 17 -31.32 -0.26 31.85
CA ILE A 17 -31.98 -0.36 30.55
C ILE A 17 -31.01 -0.91 29.49
N ILE A 18 -29.77 -0.42 29.45
CA ILE A 18 -28.74 -0.90 28.50
C ILE A 18 -28.45 -2.39 28.73
N SER A 19 -28.29 -2.82 29.99
CA SER A 19 -27.98 -4.23 30.29
C SER A 19 -29.13 -5.17 29.92
N VAL A 20 -30.39 -4.74 30.13
CA VAL A 20 -31.58 -5.50 29.70
C VAL A 20 -31.67 -5.56 28.17
N THR A 21 -31.38 -4.47 27.44
CA THR A 21 -31.37 -4.50 25.97
C THR A 21 -30.28 -5.41 25.39
N LEU A 22 -29.10 -5.49 26.02
CA LEU A 22 -28.03 -6.39 25.60
C LEU A 22 -28.34 -7.87 25.90
N LEU A 23 -28.96 -8.15 27.05
CA LEU A 23 -29.41 -9.50 27.42
C LEU A 23 -30.57 -10.00 26.55
N VAL A 24 -31.51 -9.12 26.17
CA VAL A 24 -32.62 -9.47 25.27
C VAL A 24 -32.13 -9.58 23.82
N GLY A 25 -31.24 -8.68 23.37
CA GLY A 25 -30.65 -8.74 22.03
C GLY A 25 -29.82 -10.00 21.76
N SER A 26 -29.08 -10.48 22.77
CA SER A 26 -28.32 -11.74 22.68
C SER A 26 -29.21 -12.99 22.70
N ARG A 27 -30.35 -12.96 23.39
CA ARG A 27 -31.34 -14.05 23.41
C ARG A 27 -32.21 -14.13 22.15
N LEU A 28 -32.43 -13.00 21.47
CA LEU A 28 -33.22 -12.93 20.23
C LEU A 28 -32.40 -13.18 18.96
N ASN A 29 -31.11 -12.83 18.93
CA ASN A 29 -30.25 -13.17 17.79
C ASN A 29 -29.91 -14.66 17.69
N PHE A 30 -29.94 -15.40 18.81
CA PHE A 30 -29.63 -16.83 18.82
C PHE A 30 -30.83 -17.71 18.39
N SER A 31 -32.06 -17.19 18.46
CA SER A 31 -33.27 -17.89 18.02
C SER A 31 -33.67 -17.61 16.57
N TYR A 32 -33.07 -16.60 15.93
CA TYR A 32 -33.30 -16.28 14.51
C TYR A 32 -32.32 -16.95 13.53
N PHE A 33 -31.21 -17.55 13.99
CA PHE A 33 -30.24 -18.23 13.11
C PHE A 33 -30.36 -19.77 13.10
N SER A 34 -31.28 -20.35 13.87
CA SER A 34 -31.53 -21.80 13.91
C SER A 34 -32.97 -22.15 13.58
N ARG A 35 -33.41 -21.81 12.35
CA ARG A 35 -34.58 -22.44 11.73
C ARG A 35 -34.61 -22.20 10.22
N SER A 36 -33.91 -23.04 9.46
CA SER A 36 -34.29 -23.30 8.07
C SER A 36 -35.33 -24.43 8.07
N PRO A 37 -36.55 -24.23 7.55
CA PRO A 37 -37.56 -25.27 7.48
C PRO A 37 -37.43 -26.04 6.16
N GLN A 38 -36.66 -27.12 6.15
CA GLN A 38 -36.79 -28.16 5.11
C GLN A 38 -36.18 -29.49 5.57
N SER A 39 -36.69 -30.00 6.68
CA SER A 39 -36.46 -31.38 7.14
C SER A 39 -37.82 -32.01 7.47
N ALA A 40 -38.69 -32.12 6.47
CA ALA A 40 -40.01 -32.75 6.58
C ALA A 40 -40.56 -33.18 5.21
N ALA A 41 -39.69 -33.72 4.36
CA ALA A 41 -40.07 -34.44 3.13
C ALA A 41 -39.00 -35.50 2.81
N LEU A 42 -38.75 -36.35 3.81
CA LEU A 42 -38.25 -37.70 3.57
C LEU A 42 -39.51 -38.55 3.53
N GLU A 43 -40.00 -38.84 2.33
CA GLU A 43 -40.52 -40.14 1.95
C GLU A 43 -41.02 -40.08 0.51
N HIS A 44 -40.54 -41.05 -0.26
CA HIS A 44 -40.88 -41.40 -1.63
C HIS A 44 -40.08 -40.78 -2.79
N GLU A 45 -39.37 -41.70 -3.46
CA GLU A 45 -38.72 -41.63 -4.77
C GLU A 45 -37.32 -41.03 -4.84
N GLN A 46 -36.36 -41.75 -4.22
CA GLN A 46 -35.02 -41.84 -4.81
C GLN A 46 -34.86 -43.19 -5.50
N GLU A 47 -34.91 -43.06 -6.81
CA GLU A 47 -34.75 -44.02 -7.90
C GLU A 47 -33.46 -44.86 -7.78
N THR A 48 -33.62 -46.14 -8.09
CA THR A 48 -32.65 -47.22 -8.24
C THR A 48 -31.24 -46.78 -8.67
N GLN A 49 -30.28 -46.75 -7.73
CA GLN A 49 -28.86 -46.68 -8.05
C GLN A 49 -28.39 -48.05 -8.57
N THR A 50 -28.12 -48.11 -9.86
CA THR A 50 -27.46 -49.28 -10.47
C THR A 50 -25.95 -49.25 -10.13
N PRO A 51 -25.29 -50.41 -9.90
CA PRO A 51 -23.90 -50.51 -9.46
C PRO A 51 -22.89 -49.71 -10.32
N LYS A 52 -23.19 -49.51 -11.60
CA LYS A 52 -22.36 -48.78 -12.57
C LYS A 52 -22.16 -47.29 -12.31
N VAL A 53 -23.06 -46.63 -11.58
CA VAL A 53 -22.96 -45.18 -11.31
C VAL A 53 -22.02 -44.90 -10.13
N GLN A 54 -21.99 -45.80 -9.15
CA GLN A 54 -21.10 -45.72 -8.00
C GLN A 54 -19.64 -45.98 -8.43
N GLU A 55 -19.44 -46.97 -9.30
CA GLU A 55 -18.14 -47.36 -9.84
C GLU A 55 -17.50 -46.22 -10.66
N ARG A 56 -18.30 -45.53 -11.49
CA ARG A 56 -17.85 -44.35 -12.25
C ARG A 56 -17.51 -43.17 -11.35
N ARG A 57 -18.19 -43.02 -10.21
CA ARG A 57 -17.89 -41.96 -9.22
C ARG A 57 -16.56 -42.21 -8.51
N GLU A 58 -16.29 -43.46 -8.15
CA GLU A 58 -15.03 -43.89 -7.55
C GLU A 58 -13.87 -43.66 -8.55
N GLU A 59 -14.02 -44.07 -9.82
CA GLU A 59 -13.02 -43.81 -10.88
C GLU A 59 -12.74 -42.31 -11.09
N ILE A 60 -13.79 -41.48 -11.17
CA ILE A 60 -13.62 -40.03 -11.34
C ILE A 60 -12.92 -39.43 -10.11
N LYS A 61 -13.20 -39.94 -8.92
CA LYS A 61 -12.57 -39.47 -7.68
C LYS A 61 -11.09 -39.84 -7.65
N GLU A 62 -10.74 -41.04 -8.09
CA GLU A 62 -9.37 -41.52 -8.18
C GLU A 62 -8.56 -40.77 -9.26
N VAL A 63 -9.19 -40.43 -10.39
CA VAL A 63 -8.58 -39.60 -11.43
C VAL A 63 -8.36 -38.16 -10.94
N LEU A 64 -9.33 -37.58 -10.23
CA LEU A 64 -9.22 -36.24 -9.63
C LEU A 64 -8.21 -36.19 -8.47
N GLU A 65 -7.97 -37.30 -7.79
CA GLU A 65 -6.92 -37.42 -6.76
C GLU A 65 -5.54 -37.55 -7.43
N ARG A 66 -5.41 -38.33 -8.51
CA ARG A 66 -4.18 -38.42 -9.30
C ARG A 66 -3.81 -37.12 -10.03
N GLU A 67 -4.77 -36.39 -10.60
CA GLU A 67 -4.53 -35.07 -11.20
C GLU A 67 -4.07 -34.04 -10.16
N ARG A 68 -4.50 -34.20 -8.89
CA ARG A 68 -4.08 -33.35 -7.77
C ARG A 68 -2.70 -33.71 -7.22
N GLU A 69 -2.23 -34.92 -7.50
CA GLU A 69 -0.88 -35.40 -7.18
C GLU A 69 0.13 -35.08 -8.30
N ASP A 70 -0.32 -35.00 -9.56
CA ASP A 70 0.51 -34.66 -10.74
C ASP A 70 0.68 -33.13 -10.93
N GLU A 71 -0.22 -32.31 -10.39
CA GLU A 71 0.11 -30.94 -10.00
C GLU A 71 0.97 -30.98 -8.73
N GLY A 72 2.18 -31.53 -8.87
CA GLY A 72 3.26 -31.34 -7.92
C GLY A 72 3.41 -29.85 -7.70
N GLU A 73 2.83 -29.36 -6.61
CA GLU A 73 3.10 -28.06 -6.04
C GLU A 73 4.59 -28.05 -5.76
N GLU A 74 5.37 -27.60 -6.74
CA GLU A 74 6.73 -27.15 -6.53
C GLU A 74 6.57 -25.99 -5.56
N LYS A 75 6.55 -26.31 -4.26
CA LYS A 75 6.57 -25.37 -3.15
C LYS A 75 7.96 -24.73 -3.11
N GLY A 76 8.31 -24.05 -4.19
CA GLY A 76 9.18 -22.90 -4.11
C GLY A 76 8.48 -21.94 -3.18
N GLU A 77 9.11 -21.63 -2.05
CA GLU A 77 8.63 -20.57 -1.17
C GLU A 77 8.36 -19.33 -2.03
N PRO A 78 7.16 -18.72 -1.93
CA PRO A 78 6.82 -17.60 -2.79
C PRO A 78 7.91 -16.53 -2.67
N PRO A 79 8.35 -15.93 -3.80
CA PRO A 79 9.48 -15.01 -3.78
C PRO A 79 9.23 -13.89 -2.76
N GLU A 80 10.26 -13.61 -1.96
CA GLU A 80 10.18 -12.65 -0.87
C GLU A 80 9.77 -11.27 -1.42
N LYS A 81 8.66 -10.74 -0.88
CA LYS A 81 8.05 -9.49 -1.36
C LYS A 81 8.89 -8.28 -0.97
N PRO A 82 9.13 -7.32 -1.88
CA PRO A 82 9.78 -6.04 -1.57
C PRO A 82 9.11 -5.28 -0.42
N PHE A 83 9.90 -4.57 0.38
CA PHE A 83 9.46 -3.85 1.59
C PHE A 83 8.28 -2.88 1.38
N PHE A 84 8.17 -2.29 0.19
CA PHE A 84 7.09 -1.34 -0.15
C PHE A 84 5.76 -2.03 -0.47
N LEU A 85 5.73 -3.36 -0.63
CA LEU A 85 4.51 -4.14 -0.77
C LEU A 85 3.96 -4.53 0.61
N ARG A 86 2.64 -4.72 0.69
CA ARG A 86 1.98 -5.17 1.91
C ARG A 86 2.51 -6.53 2.35
N GLY A 87 3.06 -6.58 3.57
CA GLY A 87 3.68 -7.79 4.12
C GLY A 87 5.03 -8.13 3.47
N GLY A 88 5.68 -7.16 2.82
CA GLY A 88 7.01 -7.30 2.28
C GLY A 88 8.09 -7.27 3.35
N THR A 89 9.02 -8.20 3.26
CA THR A 89 10.16 -8.35 4.18
C THR A 89 11.51 -8.17 3.47
N ARG A 90 11.51 -8.15 2.13
CA ARG A 90 12.73 -7.97 1.35
C ARG A 90 13.12 -6.49 1.30
N TYR A 91 14.13 -6.14 2.08
CA TYR A 91 14.79 -4.82 2.02
C TYR A 91 15.97 -4.85 1.04
N PRO A 92 16.29 -3.71 0.40
CA PRO A 92 17.48 -3.61 -0.43
C PRO A 92 18.76 -3.70 0.39
N SER A 93 19.82 -4.17 -0.25
CA SER A 93 21.18 -4.04 0.26
C SER A 93 21.87 -2.87 -0.43
N LYS A 94 23.05 -2.46 0.08
CA LYS A 94 23.90 -1.46 -0.56
C LYS A 94 24.07 -1.79 -2.04
N SER A 95 23.85 -0.79 -2.89
CA SER A 95 23.99 -0.90 -4.34
C SER A 95 25.37 -1.45 -4.69
N LYS A 96 25.45 -2.23 -5.77
CA LYS A 96 26.72 -2.72 -6.33
C LYS A 96 26.67 -2.59 -7.83
N GLY A 97 27.64 -1.91 -8.40
CA GLY A 97 27.79 -1.79 -9.85
C GLY A 97 27.03 -0.59 -10.45
N PRO A 98 26.72 -0.62 -11.76
CA PRO A 98 26.23 0.55 -12.47
C PRO A 98 24.85 0.98 -11.98
N VAL A 99 24.72 2.27 -11.68
CA VAL A 99 23.49 2.91 -11.21
C VAL A 99 22.48 2.98 -12.36
N ARG A 100 21.22 2.59 -12.09
CA ARG A 100 20.11 2.56 -13.07
C ARG A 100 18.91 3.39 -12.60
N LEU A 101 19.17 4.52 -11.96
CA LEU A 101 18.14 5.32 -11.28
C LEU A 101 17.60 6.45 -12.15
N PHE A 102 18.46 7.01 -12.99
CA PHE A 102 18.17 8.20 -13.79
C PHE A 102 17.79 7.83 -15.24
N PRO A 103 17.03 8.68 -15.93
CA PRO A 103 16.58 8.40 -17.30
C PRO A 103 17.72 8.20 -18.30
N GLU A 104 18.88 8.84 -18.09
CA GLU A 104 20.07 8.67 -18.94
C GLU A 104 20.77 7.33 -18.73
N GLN A 105 20.45 6.64 -17.62
CA GLN A 105 21.13 5.40 -17.21
C GLN A 105 20.35 4.14 -17.58
N ALA A 106 19.02 4.22 -17.68
CA ALA A 106 18.18 3.07 -17.97
C ALA A 106 16.87 3.46 -18.65
N ASP A 107 16.55 2.72 -19.71
CA ASP A 107 15.24 2.77 -20.36
C ASP A 107 14.16 2.11 -19.51
N GLY A 108 12.91 2.58 -19.67
CA GLY A 108 11.73 1.94 -19.08
C GLY A 108 11.32 2.51 -17.72
N ASP A 109 10.66 1.67 -16.92
CA ASP A 109 10.18 2.01 -15.57
C ASP A 109 11.28 1.75 -14.53
N ARG A 110 11.69 2.81 -13.81
CA ARG A 110 12.78 2.79 -12.81
C ARG A 110 12.27 2.82 -11.37
N VAL A 111 10.96 2.77 -11.12
CA VAL A 111 10.40 2.97 -9.78
C VAL A 111 10.88 1.91 -8.79
N VAL A 112 10.97 0.64 -9.20
CA VAL A 112 11.49 -0.43 -8.31
C VAL A 112 12.96 -0.23 -8.01
N ASP A 113 13.76 0.11 -9.03
CA ASP A 113 15.19 0.35 -8.86
C ASP A 113 15.42 1.54 -7.92
N GLN A 114 14.62 2.61 -8.04
CA GLN A 114 14.63 3.78 -7.15
C GLN A 114 14.25 3.44 -5.72
N LEU A 115 13.20 2.64 -5.50
CA LEU A 115 12.77 2.23 -4.17
C LEU A 115 13.75 1.24 -3.51
N MET A 116 14.42 0.41 -4.32
CA MET A 116 15.35 -0.63 -3.86
C MET A 116 16.81 -0.15 -3.88
N TYR A 117 17.07 1.15 -3.96
CA TYR A 117 18.42 1.69 -3.95
C TYR A 117 18.87 2.09 -2.54
N VAL A 118 20.08 1.67 -2.18
CA VAL A 118 20.81 2.13 -0.99
C VAL A 118 22.22 2.53 -1.44
N PRO A 119 22.68 3.76 -1.14
CA PRO A 119 24.05 4.18 -1.48
C PRO A 119 25.12 3.26 -0.89
N GLU A 120 26.24 3.10 -1.59
CA GLU A 120 27.37 2.27 -1.15
C GLU A 120 27.97 2.75 0.19
N ASP A 121 28.04 4.07 0.34
CA ASP A 121 28.57 4.80 1.49
C ASP A 121 27.54 4.98 2.62
N TYR A 122 26.35 4.41 2.52
CA TYR A 122 25.34 4.51 3.58
C TYR A 122 25.72 3.63 4.78
N GLU A 123 25.95 4.24 5.93
CA GLU A 123 26.39 3.59 7.19
C GLU A 123 25.31 3.59 8.28
N GLY A 124 24.04 3.79 7.90
CA GLY A 124 22.94 3.81 8.87
C GLY A 124 23.10 4.97 9.85
N PHE A 125 23.14 4.70 11.16
CA PHE A 125 23.21 5.76 12.18
C PHE A 125 24.44 6.66 12.09
N ASP A 126 25.55 6.14 11.57
CA ASP A 126 26.79 6.90 11.40
C ASP A 126 26.74 7.84 10.18
N THR A 127 25.75 7.69 9.30
CA THR A 127 25.54 8.62 8.19
C THR A 127 24.98 9.95 8.70
N PRO A 128 25.57 11.09 8.26
CA PRO A 128 25.03 12.42 8.53
C PRO A 128 23.56 12.53 8.09
N GLU A 129 22.73 13.15 8.93
CA GLU A 129 21.34 13.37 8.57
C GLU A 129 21.20 14.40 7.47
N LYS A 130 20.42 14.08 6.44
CA LYS A 130 20.08 14.98 5.33
C LYS A 130 18.80 15.76 5.61
N THR A 131 18.83 17.06 5.42
CA THR A 131 17.66 17.93 5.59
C THR A 131 16.98 18.20 4.24
N ILE A 132 15.68 17.93 4.17
CA ILE A 132 14.85 18.21 2.99
C ILE A 132 13.83 19.30 3.34
N LEU A 133 13.94 20.44 2.66
CA LEU A 133 13.03 21.56 2.79
C LEU A 133 11.83 21.41 1.86
N LEU A 134 10.63 21.28 2.43
CA LEU A 134 9.37 21.38 1.71
C LEU A 134 9.01 22.85 1.52
N TYR A 135 9.41 23.44 0.40
CA TYR A 135 9.30 24.90 0.19
C TYR A 135 7.85 25.40 0.10
N SER A 136 6.96 24.56 -0.44
CA SER A 136 5.51 24.78 -0.49
C SER A 136 4.81 24.56 0.86
N GLY A 137 5.56 24.16 1.90
CA GLY A 137 5.06 23.90 3.25
C GLY A 137 4.33 22.56 3.38
N PHE A 138 4.25 22.06 4.61
CA PHE A 138 3.70 20.74 4.97
C PHE A 138 2.26 20.49 4.53
N GLY A 139 1.41 21.51 4.58
CA GLY A 139 -0.03 21.37 4.30
C GLY A 139 -0.33 20.85 2.91
N SER A 140 0.46 21.25 1.91
CA SER A 140 0.33 20.73 0.55
C SER A 140 0.62 19.22 0.50
N TRP A 141 1.59 18.74 1.27
CA TRP A 141 2.05 17.35 1.28
C TRP A 141 1.28 16.41 2.20
N GLY A 142 0.51 16.94 3.15
CA GLY A 142 -0.14 16.13 4.18
C GLY A 142 0.87 15.40 5.08
N GLN A 143 2.04 16.00 5.29
CA GLN A 143 3.13 15.43 6.09
C GLN A 143 3.49 16.32 7.28
N SER A 144 4.18 15.76 8.27
CA SER A 144 4.77 16.50 9.39
C SER A 144 6.29 16.62 9.22
N GLY A 145 6.88 17.57 9.95
CA GLY A 145 8.34 17.71 10.01
C GLY A 145 9.04 16.60 10.79
N GLY A 146 10.37 16.59 10.70
CA GLY A 146 11.25 15.64 11.38
C GLY A 146 11.55 14.38 10.56
N SER A 147 12.12 13.38 11.23
CA SER A 147 12.59 12.13 10.61
C SER A 147 11.54 11.02 10.53
N GLY A 148 10.40 11.17 11.22
CA GLY A 148 9.45 10.09 11.48
C GLY A 148 8.93 9.38 10.22
N ILE A 149 8.72 10.13 9.13
CA ILE A 149 8.27 9.57 7.84
C ILE A 149 9.28 8.59 7.23
N PHE A 150 10.57 8.74 7.53
CA PHE A 150 11.63 7.95 6.91
C PHE A 150 11.96 6.67 7.68
N HIS A 151 11.38 6.42 8.86
CA HIS A 151 11.75 5.29 9.70
C HIS A 151 11.53 3.92 9.05
N SER A 152 10.57 3.81 8.12
CA SER A 152 10.30 2.58 7.35
C SER A 152 11.10 2.50 6.04
N CYS A 153 11.89 3.53 5.70
CA CYS A 153 12.69 3.57 4.49
C CYS A 153 14.05 2.87 4.72
N PRO A 154 14.60 2.18 3.70
CA PRO A 154 15.95 1.59 3.78
C PRO A 154 17.04 2.64 4.04
N VAL A 155 16.89 3.83 3.47
CA VAL A 155 17.68 5.03 3.78
C VAL A 155 16.80 5.94 4.62
N ASN A 156 17.16 6.10 5.90
CA ASN A 156 16.29 6.76 6.89
C ASN A 156 16.95 7.94 7.63
N ARG A 157 18.22 8.24 7.37
CA ARG A 157 18.92 9.43 7.91
C ARG A 157 18.53 10.71 7.16
N CYS A 158 17.24 11.00 7.16
CA CYS A 158 16.66 12.19 6.55
C CYS A 158 15.71 12.87 7.52
N SER A 159 15.53 14.19 7.40
CA SER A 159 14.52 14.94 8.13
C SER A 159 13.83 15.97 7.24
N LEU A 160 12.51 16.12 7.41
CA LEU A 160 11.71 17.11 6.72
C LEU A 160 11.64 18.41 7.53
N THR A 161 11.78 19.54 6.84
CA THR A 161 11.49 20.86 7.39
C THR A 161 10.59 21.66 6.47
N GLY A 162 9.72 22.49 7.05
CA GLY A 162 8.92 23.48 6.32
C GLY A 162 9.41 24.91 6.57
N ASP A 163 10.50 25.06 7.33
CA ASP A 163 11.11 26.36 7.63
C ASP A 163 11.91 26.86 6.42
N ARG A 164 11.38 27.88 5.74
CA ARG A 164 12.04 28.50 4.58
C ARG A 164 13.40 29.12 4.91
N GLY A 165 13.67 29.45 6.18
CA GLY A 165 14.99 29.89 6.63
C GLY A 165 16.08 28.85 6.40
N ARG A 166 15.72 27.56 6.34
CA ARG A 166 16.64 26.45 6.03
C ARG A 166 17.02 26.35 4.55
N ALA A 167 16.54 27.24 3.69
CA ALA A 167 16.96 27.25 2.29
C ALA A 167 18.48 27.51 2.14
N VAL A 168 19.12 28.12 3.15
CA VAL A 168 20.57 28.39 3.16
C VAL A 168 21.44 27.14 3.35
N ASP A 169 20.91 26.09 4.01
CA ASP A 169 21.70 24.95 4.48
C ASP A 169 21.03 23.58 4.26
N ALA A 170 19.79 23.52 3.76
CA ALA A 170 19.15 22.26 3.41
C ALA A 170 19.92 21.53 2.29
N ASP A 171 19.98 20.21 2.36
CA ASP A 171 20.60 19.38 1.31
C ASP A 171 19.70 19.32 0.07
N ALA A 172 18.38 19.36 0.25
CA ALA A 172 17.43 19.41 -0.86
C ALA A 172 16.28 20.38 -0.60
N ILE A 173 15.82 21.04 -1.65
CA ILE A 173 14.60 21.86 -1.65
C ILE A 173 13.58 21.22 -2.59
N LEU A 174 12.42 20.86 -2.04
CA LEU A 174 11.32 20.26 -2.77
C LEU A 174 10.22 21.31 -3.01
N TYR A 175 10.02 21.64 -4.28
CA TYR A 175 8.95 22.49 -4.78
C TYR A 175 7.78 21.65 -5.24
N ARG A 176 6.58 22.04 -4.83
CA ARG A 176 5.34 21.41 -5.31
C ARG A 176 4.63 22.35 -6.28
N ASP A 177 4.33 21.85 -7.48
CA ASP A 177 3.54 22.47 -8.55
C ASP A 177 4.17 23.74 -9.19
N HIS A 178 4.89 24.57 -8.43
CA HIS A 178 5.55 25.78 -8.91
C HIS A 178 6.85 26.04 -8.15
N VAL A 179 7.81 26.67 -8.85
CA VAL A 179 9.10 27.06 -8.27
C VAL A 179 9.02 28.50 -7.75
N SER A 180 9.51 28.71 -6.53
CA SER A 180 9.63 30.03 -5.91
C SER A 180 11.07 30.27 -5.48
N TYR A 181 11.64 31.41 -5.85
CA TYR A 181 13.02 31.72 -5.52
C TYR A 181 13.16 31.94 -4.00
N PRO A 182 14.08 31.25 -3.31
CA PRO A 182 14.22 31.34 -1.86
C PRO A 182 14.87 32.64 -1.36
N GLY A 183 15.39 33.48 -2.26
CA GLY A 183 16.02 34.75 -1.89
C GLY A 183 17.42 34.59 -1.27
N VAL A 184 18.02 33.41 -1.40
CA VAL A 184 19.33 33.08 -0.83
C VAL A 184 20.22 32.49 -1.92
N ASP A 185 21.53 32.71 -1.79
CA ASP A 185 22.51 32.09 -2.67
C ASP A 185 22.46 30.58 -2.48
N ARG A 186 22.43 29.87 -3.61
CA ARG A 186 22.30 28.42 -3.61
C ARG A 186 23.65 27.76 -3.27
N PRO A 187 23.72 26.93 -2.22
CA PRO A 187 24.92 26.14 -1.94
C PRO A 187 25.19 25.13 -3.06
N ALA A 188 26.47 24.89 -3.38
CA ALA A 188 26.87 23.98 -4.45
C ALA A 188 26.36 22.54 -4.27
N ASN A 189 26.22 22.09 -3.03
CA ASN A 189 25.80 20.73 -2.68
C ASN A 189 24.29 20.59 -2.43
N GLN A 190 23.51 21.65 -2.68
CA GLN A 190 22.07 21.63 -2.51
C GLN A 190 21.38 21.24 -3.82
N VAL A 191 20.39 20.35 -3.76
CA VAL A 191 19.61 19.90 -4.93
C VAL A 191 18.21 20.47 -4.91
N TRP A 192 17.75 21.04 -6.03
CA TRP A 192 16.38 21.55 -6.16
C TRP A 192 15.54 20.58 -6.98
N ILE A 193 14.40 20.20 -6.42
CA ILE A 193 13.52 19.18 -6.97
C ILE A 193 12.14 19.80 -7.23
N LEU A 194 11.64 19.66 -8.47
CA LEU A 194 10.28 20.04 -8.81
C LEU A 194 9.39 18.79 -8.84
N TYR A 195 8.43 18.72 -7.93
CA TYR A 195 7.38 17.72 -7.93
C TYR A 195 6.12 18.27 -8.60
N HIS A 196 5.62 17.56 -9.60
CA HIS A 196 4.46 17.98 -10.37
C HIS A 196 3.67 16.77 -10.88
N LEU A 197 2.43 16.64 -10.43
CA LEU A 197 1.50 15.58 -10.86
C LEU A 197 0.24 16.14 -11.52
N GLU A 198 0.18 17.42 -11.90
CA GLU A 198 -0.99 17.92 -12.63
C GLU A 198 -0.87 17.56 -14.12
N CYS A 199 -1.99 17.18 -14.75
CA CYS A 199 -1.98 16.75 -16.14
C CYS A 199 -1.77 17.94 -17.10
N PRO A 200 -1.32 17.72 -18.35
CA PRO A 200 -0.99 18.82 -19.26
C PRO A 200 -2.21 19.69 -19.62
N TYR A 201 -3.40 19.09 -19.65
CA TYR A 201 -4.64 19.79 -20.00
C TYR A 201 -5.09 20.79 -18.92
N HIS A 202 -4.75 20.51 -17.65
CA HIS A 202 -5.10 21.36 -16.51
C HIS A 202 -3.89 22.13 -15.94
N THR A 203 -2.72 21.98 -16.57
CA THR A 203 -1.49 22.69 -16.22
C THR A 203 -1.34 23.91 -17.12
N GLN A 204 -1.34 25.11 -16.54
CA GLN A 204 -0.89 26.31 -17.26
C GLN A 204 0.59 26.13 -17.63
N SER A 205 1.07 26.76 -18.71
CA SER A 205 2.46 26.58 -19.17
C SER A 205 3.47 26.81 -18.03
N ILE A 206 4.11 25.74 -17.55
CA ILE A 206 5.15 25.80 -16.50
C ILE A 206 6.49 25.97 -17.19
N LYS A 207 7.16 27.09 -16.92
CA LYS A 207 8.59 27.24 -17.24
C LYS A 207 9.39 26.70 -16.06
N VAL A 208 10.05 25.57 -16.27
CA VAL A 208 11.01 25.03 -15.30
C VAL A 208 12.29 25.84 -15.41
N PRO A 209 12.74 26.53 -14.36
CA PRO A 209 13.97 27.30 -14.41
C PRO A 209 15.19 26.36 -14.40
N ASP A 210 16.29 26.80 -15.02
CA ASP A 210 17.57 26.06 -15.06
C ASP A 210 18.17 25.78 -13.67
N SER A 211 17.63 26.44 -12.63
CA SER A 211 17.98 26.18 -11.24
C SER A 211 17.42 24.86 -10.70
N ILE A 212 16.51 24.18 -11.40
CA ILE A 212 16.00 22.85 -10.99
C ILE A 212 16.97 21.78 -11.47
N ASN A 213 17.37 20.88 -10.55
CA ASN A 213 18.22 19.73 -10.90
C ASN A 213 17.40 18.52 -11.27
N TRP A 214 16.38 18.23 -10.47
CA TRP A 214 15.59 17.01 -10.59
C TRP A 214 14.11 17.32 -10.74
N THR A 215 13.45 16.47 -11.50
CA THR A 215 12.01 16.46 -11.67
C THR A 215 11.42 15.19 -11.04
N ALA A 216 10.28 15.34 -10.38
CA ALA A 216 9.51 14.25 -9.79
C ALA A 216 8.08 14.29 -10.36
N THR A 217 7.84 13.57 -11.45
CA THR A 217 6.57 13.62 -12.19
C THR A 217 6.08 12.23 -12.59
N TYR A 218 4.86 12.14 -13.14
CA TYR A 218 4.35 10.88 -13.69
C TYR A 218 5.04 10.44 -14.99
N ARG A 219 5.85 11.31 -15.62
CA ARG A 219 6.55 10.97 -16.86
C ARG A 219 7.70 10.02 -16.57
N ARG A 220 7.98 9.10 -17.49
CA ARG A 220 9.07 8.13 -17.35
C ARG A 220 10.45 8.74 -17.56
N ASP A 221 10.53 9.94 -18.10
CA ASP A 221 11.77 10.69 -18.31
C ASP A 221 12.07 11.68 -17.18
N SER A 222 11.32 11.67 -16.07
CA SER A 222 11.72 12.43 -14.88
C SER A 222 12.80 11.71 -14.08
N ASP A 223 13.63 12.48 -13.37
CA ASP A 223 14.71 11.97 -12.53
C ASP A 223 14.19 11.02 -11.46
N ILE A 224 13.16 11.45 -10.73
CA ILE A 224 12.42 10.64 -9.76
C ILE A 224 11.07 10.31 -10.40
N VAL A 225 10.75 9.03 -10.58
CA VAL A 225 9.49 8.65 -11.22
C VAL A 225 8.40 8.62 -10.16
N ALA A 226 7.42 9.51 -10.28
CA ALA A 226 6.30 9.66 -9.35
C ALA A 226 4.97 9.36 -10.07
N PRO A 227 4.61 8.09 -10.26
CA PRO A 227 3.35 7.74 -10.91
C PRO A 227 2.15 8.03 -9.98
N TYR A 228 0.99 8.35 -10.55
CA TYR A 228 -0.25 8.45 -9.76
C TYR A 228 -0.53 7.16 -9.01
N GLU A 229 -0.55 6.07 -9.76
CA GLU A 229 -0.65 4.71 -9.28
C GLU A 229 0.26 3.84 -10.13
N ARG A 230 0.92 2.88 -9.50
CA ARG A 230 1.78 1.92 -10.16
C ARG A 230 1.40 0.52 -9.74
N TRP A 231 1.17 -0.33 -10.73
CA TRP A 231 0.99 -1.74 -10.49
C TRP A 231 2.27 -2.51 -10.79
N THR A 232 2.58 -3.48 -9.93
CA THR A 232 3.67 -4.43 -10.15
C THR A 232 3.20 -5.82 -9.74
N TYR A 233 3.73 -6.84 -10.41
CA TYR A 233 3.53 -8.21 -9.98
C TYR A 233 4.16 -8.43 -8.60
N PHE A 234 3.45 -9.13 -7.72
CA PHE A 234 4.04 -9.64 -6.48
C PHE A 234 4.94 -10.85 -6.79
N ASP A 235 4.49 -11.69 -7.73
CA ASP A 235 5.21 -12.83 -8.28
C ASP A 235 5.27 -12.65 -9.80
N PRO A 236 6.45 -12.38 -10.38
CA PRO A 236 6.64 -12.20 -11.82
C PRO A 236 6.29 -13.44 -12.66
N GLN A 237 6.27 -14.63 -12.06
CA GLN A 237 5.92 -15.89 -12.72
C GLN A 237 4.41 -16.07 -12.83
N VAL A 238 3.65 -15.54 -11.86
CA VAL A 238 2.19 -15.61 -11.87
C VAL A 238 1.59 -14.35 -12.50
N ARG A 239 1.44 -14.36 -13.83
CA ARG A 239 0.93 -13.21 -14.58
C ARG A 239 -0.58 -13.20 -14.80
N GLN A 240 -1.24 -14.32 -14.55
CA GLN A 240 -2.67 -14.50 -14.75
C GLN A 240 -3.24 -15.40 -13.65
N LYS A 241 -4.42 -15.05 -13.13
CA LYS A 241 -5.20 -15.95 -12.28
C LYS A 241 -6.11 -16.79 -13.16
N ALA A 242 -6.21 -18.08 -12.86
CA ALA A 242 -7.19 -18.97 -13.49
C ALA A 242 -8.58 -18.33 -13.38
N GLN A 243 -9.17 -17.99 -14.54
CA GLN A 243 -10.51 -17.42 -14.58
C GLN A 243 -11.50 -18.57 -14.59
N ASN A 244 -12.40 -18.62 -13.60
CA ASN A 244 -13.47 -19.59 -13.60
C ASN A 244 -14.47 -19.19 -14.71
N ARG A 245 -14.67 -20.06 -15.70
CA ARG A 245 -15.44 -19.76 -16.95
C ARG A 245 -16.95 -19.60 -16.74
N THR A 246 -17.42 -19.44 -15.51
CA THR A 246 -18.84 -19.34 -15.15
C THR A 246 -19.43 -17.94 -15.28
N MET A 247 -18.65 -16.91 -15.63
CA MET A 247 -19.23 -15.62 -16.08
C MET A 247 -19.33 -15.58 -17.60
N ARG A 248 -20.32 -16.30 -18.14
CA ARG A 248 -20.97 -15.89 -19.39
C ARG A 248 -22.25 -15.15 -19.00
N ARG A 249 -22.29 -13.86 -19.36
CA ARG A 249 -23.52 -13.05 -19.34
C ARG A 249 -24.55 -13.64 -20.30
#